data_AF-A0A437MTD8-F1
#
_entry.id   AF-A0A437MTD8-F1
#
_cell.length_a   1.000
_cell.length_b   1.000
_cell.length_c   1.000
_cell.angle_alpha   90.00
_cell.angle_beta   90.00
_cell.angle_gamma   90.00
#
_symmetry.space_group_name_H-M   'P 1'
#
loop_
_entity.id
_entity.type
_entity.pdbx_description
1 polymer ?
#
loop_
_entity_poly.entity_id
_entity_poly.type
_entity_poly.pdbx_seq_one_letter_code
_entity_poly.pdbx_strand_id
1 'polypeptide(L)'
;MFYLLIAAAVVLFLLHVMFLLMSFRGGALVQPRYFYSHLTLWLTGACVFFLAFLYSGKSESRFLDYFDSPSKLAAILISTMTLSLVAHLIVRYLVVPALRK
;
A
#
# COMPACT_ATOMS: atom_id res chain seq x y z
N MET A 1 -4.67 6.97 19.72
CA MET A 1 -4.60 5.75 18.89
C MET A 1 -5.10 6.01 17.47
N PHE A 2 -6.33 6.49 17.28
CA PHE A 2 -6.91 6.82 15.96
C PHE A 2 -6.00 7.68 15.07
N TYR A 3 -5.66 8.89 15.51
CA TYR A 3 -4.79 9.81 14.75
C TYR A 3 -3.37 9.28 14.54
N LEU A 4 -2.85 8.46 15.46
CA LEU A 4 -1.53 7.84 15.30
C LEU A 4 -1.53 6.81 14.16
N LEU A 5 -2.58 5.99 14.06
CA LEU A 5 -2.73 5.03 12.96
C LEU A 5 -2.93 5.74 11.61
N ILE A 6 -3.69 6.84 11.58
CA ILE A 6 -3.84 7.67 10.37
C ILE A 6 -2.49 8.25 9.97
N ALA A 7 -1.77 8.89 10.91
CA ALA A 7 -0.46 9.45 10.64
C ALA A 7 0.53 8.37 10.14
N ALA A 8 0.56 7.20 10.77
CA ALA A 8 1.38 6.07 10.34
C ALA A 8 1.02 5.61 8.92
N ALA A 9 -0.27 5.44 8.60
CA ALA A 9 -0.72 5.04 7.28
C ALA A 9 -0.28 6.04 6.20
N VAL A 10 -0.42 7.34 6.48
CA VAL A 10 0.00 8.43 5.57
C VAL A 10 1.52 8.41 5.37
N VAL A 11 2.30 8.35 6.44
CA VAL A 11 3.77 8.32 6.36
C VAL A 11 4.25 7.09 5.58
N LEU A 12 3.70 5.91 5.87
CA LEU A 12 4.05 4.68 5.17
C LEU A 12 3.68 4.77 3.67
N PHE A 13 2.55 5.39 3.33
CA PHE A 13 2.15 5.58 1.95
C PHE A 13 3.10 6.53 1.20
N LEU A 14 3.52 7.62 1.85
CA LEU A 14 4.52 8.54 1.28
C LEU A 14 5.87 7.82 1.07
N LEU A 15 6.31 7.04 2.06
CA LEU A 15 7.53 6.22 1.94
C LEU A 15 7.42 5.21 0.80
N HIS A 16 6.26 4.57 0.62
CA HIS A 16 5.99 3.66 -0.48
C HIS A 16 6.23 4.34 -1.84
N VAL A 17 5.63 5.51 -2.04
CA VAL A 17 5.78 6.28 -3.29
C VAL A 17 7.23 6.72 -3.49
N MET A 18 7.88 7.23 -2.45
CA MET A 18 9.29 7.64 -2.51
C MET A 18 10.20 6.47 -2.90
N PHE A 19 10.08 5.31 -2.23
CA PHE A 19 10.88 4.13 -2.55
C PHE A 19 10.59 3.62 -3.96
N LEU A 20 9.33 3.64 -4.41
CA LEU A 20 8.94 3.22 -5.76
C LEU A 20 9.67 4.04 -6.81
N LEU A 21 9.57 5.37 -6.72
CA LEU A 21 10.23 6.29 -7.66
C LEU A 21 11.75 6.13 -7.63
N MET A 22 12.33 5.95 -6.45
CA MET A 22 13.78 5.74 -6.29
C MET A 22 14.28 4.35 -6.72
N SER A 23 13.36 3.42 -7.02
CA SER A 23 13.70 2.06 -7.44
C SER A 23 14.18 1.99 -8.88
N PHE A 24 13.80 2.96 -9.72
CA PHE A 24 14.19 3.00 -11.13
C PHE A 24 15.24 4.11 -11.33
N ARG A 25 16.52 3.75 -11.28
CA ARG A 25 17.63 4.71 -11.45
C ARG A 25 18.67 4.17 -12.42
N GLY A 26 19.16 5.03 -13.30
CA GLY A 26 20.27 4.70 -14.21
C GLY A 26 19.98 3.53 -15.15
N GLY A 27 18.74 3.40 -15.64
CA GLY A 27 18.35 2.27 -16.52
C GLY A 27 18.21 0.93 -15.80
N ALA A 28 18.28 0.89 -14.47
CA ALA A 28 18.22 -0.35 -13.70
C ALA A 28 17.17 -0.30 -12.58
N LEU A 29 16.72 -1.50 -12.18
CA LEU A 29 15.86 -1.72 -11.03
C LEU A 29 16.71 -1.99 -9.78
N VAL A 30 16.65 -1.08 -8.82
CA VAL A 30 17.30 -1.21 -7.51
C VAL A 30 16.42 -2.06 -6.59
N GLN A 31 16.65 -3.38 -6.62
CA GLN A 31 15.83 -4.39 -5.94
C GLN A 31 15.53 -4.09 -4.45
N PRO A 32 16.50 -3.66 -3.61
CA PRO A 32 16.19 -3.36 -2.21
C PRO A 32 15.15 -2.26 -2.04
N ARG A 33 15.24 -1.18 -2.83
CA ARG A 33 14.28 -0.07 -2.77
C ARG A 33 12.90 -0.51 -3.26
N TYR A 34 12.88 -1.37 -4.27
CA TYR A 34 11.64 -1.94 -4.79
C TYR A 34 10.93 -2.80 -3.74
N PHE A 35 11.70 -3.62 -3.00
CA PHE A 35 11.18 -4.38 -1.87
C PHE A 35 10.64 -3.48 -0.75
N TYR A 36 11.42 -2.46 -0.32
CA TYR A 36 10.97 -1.53 0.73
C TYR A 36 9.72 -0.73 0.33
N SER A 37 9.57 -0.41 -0.96
CA SER A 37 8.33 0.17 -1.48
C SER A 37 7.14 -0.77 -1.25
N HIS A 38 7.28 -2.07 -1.51
CA HIS A 38 6.19 -3.03 -1.29
C HIS A 38 5.90 -3.27 0.19
N LEU A 39 6.94 -3.38 1.00
CA LEU A 39 6.80 -3.55 2.45
C LEU A 39 6.03 -2.37 3.06
N THR A 40 6.38 -1.13 2.68
CA THR A 40 5.68 0.07 3.15
C THR A 40 4.22 0.12 2.69
N LEU A 41 3.90 -0.32 1.47
CA LEU A 41 2.52 -0.49 1.00
C LEU A 41 1.74 -1.51 1.84
N TRP A 42 2.33 -2.67 2.14
CA TRP A 42 1.68 -3.69 2.96
C TRP A 42 1.41 -3.18 4.37
N LEU A 43 2.36 -2.45 4.96
CA LEU A 43 2.18 -1.82 6.26
C LEU A 43 1.09 -0.74 6.21
N THR A 44 1.01 0.07 5.14
CA THR A 44 -0.11 1.01 4.95
C THR A 44 -1.44 0.28 4.92
N GLY A 45 -1.55 -0.80 4.13
CA GLY A 45 -2.77 -1.62 4.06
C GLY A 45 -3.15 -2.21 5.42
N ALA A 46 -2.17 -2.69 6.19
CA ALA A 46 -2.38 -3.18 7.56
C ALA A 46 -2.86 -2.05 8.49
N CYS A 47 -2.29 -0.85 8.43
CA CYS A 47 -2.75 0.29 9.23
C CYS A 47 -4.19 0.67 8.89
N VAL A 48 -4.56 0.73 7.59
CA VAL A 48 -5.92 1.02 7.15
C VAL A 48 -6.90 -0.08 7.59
N PHE A 49 -6.48 -1.35 7.53
CA PHE A 49 -7.25 -2.47 8.05
C PHE A 49 -7.50 -2.33 9.55
N PHE A 50 -6.48 -2.02 10.36
CA PHE A 50 -6.64 -1.81 11.79
C PHE A 50 -7.51 -0.59 12.10
N LEU A 51 -7.43 0.49 11.30
CA LEU A 51 -8.33 1.63 11.42
C LEU A 51 -9.79 1.21 11.22
N ALA A 52 -10.09 0.48 10.13
CA ALA A 52 -11.44 -0.02 9.87
C ALA A 52 -11.90 -0.99 10.97
N PHE A 53 -11.05 -1.92 11.38
CA PHE A 53 -11.37 -2.94 12.38
C PHE A 53 -11.71 -2.33 13.75
N LEU A 54 -10.95 -1.32 14.18
CA LEU A 54 -11.10 -0.72 15.50
C LEU A 54 -12.15 0.40 15.54
N TYR A 55 -12.44 1.04 14.41
CA TYR A 55 -13.22 2.29 14.37
C TYR A 55 -14.43 2.30 13.42
N SER A 56 -14.71 1.23 12.65
CA SER A 56 -15.97 1.17 11.90
C SER A 56 -17.19 1.16 12.84
N GLY A 57 -18.25 1.87 12.45
CA GLY A 57 -19.50 1.97 13.20
C GLY A 57 -19.46 2.96 14.36
N LYS A 58 -18.34 3.68 14.55
CA LYS A 58 -18.17 4.67 15.63
C LYS A 58 -18.52 6.10 15.21
N SER A 59 -18.90 6.33 13.95
CA SER A 59 -19.25 7.66 13.42
C SER A 59 -18.09 8.67 13.41
N GLU A 60 -16.85 8.21 13.63
CA GLU A 60 -15.63 9.03 13.58
C GLU A 60 -15.23 9.36 12.14
N SER A 61 -15.57 8.49 11.18
CA SER A 61 -15.25 8.67 9.76
C SER A 61 -16.17 7.84 8.88
N ARG A 62 -16.92 8.51 7.99
CA ARG A 62 -17.77 7.85 6.99
C ARG A 62 -17.01 6.84 6.12
N PHE A 63 -15.71 7.08 5.88
CA PHE A 63 -14.88 6.14 5.12
C PHE A 63 -14.63 4.84 5.89
N LEU A 64 -14.34 4.93 7.20
CA LEU A 64 -14.11 3.74 8.01
C LEU A 64 -15.41 3.00 8.33
N ASP A 65 -16.50 3.75 8.52
CA ASP A 65 -17.84 3.20 8.73
C ASP A 65 -18.36 2.41 7.52
N TYR A 66 -17.83 2.65 6.32
CA TYR A 66 -18.13 1.80 5.16
C TYR A 66 -17.73 0.34 5.40
N PHE A 67 -16.65 0.09 6.13
CA PHE A 67 -16.07 -1.24 6.37
C PHE A 67 -16.67 -1.98 7.57
N ASP A 68 -17.97 -1.81 7.79
CA ASP A 68 -18.78 -2.34 8.88
C ASP A 68 -18.94 -3.87 8.96
N SER A 69 -18.41 -4.62 7.98
CA SER A 69 -18.65 -6.06 7.84
C SER A 69 -17.37 -6.82 7.50
N PRO A 70 -17.24 -8.10 7.91
CA PRO A 70 -16.02 -8.88 7.69
C PRO A 70 -15.59 -8.97 6.22
N SER A 71 -16.56 -9.04 5.30
CA SER A 71 -16.30 -9.07 3.86
C SER A 71 -15.69 -7.77 3.34
N LYS A 72 -16.23 -6.61 3.75
CA LYS A 72 -15.69 -5.30 3.37
C LYS A 72 -14.33 -5.08 4.01
N LEU A 73 -14.15 -5.46 5.27
CA LEU A 73 -12.88 -5.36 5.97
C LEU A 73 -11.79 -6.21 5.28
N ALA A 74 -12.12 -7.44 4.87
CA ALA A 74 -11.23 -8.29 4.08
C ALA A 74 -10.87 -7.67 2.72
N ALA A 75 -11.77 -6.89 2.12
CA ALA A 75 -11.50 -6.20 0.86
C ALA A 75 -10.31 -5.23 0.95
N ILE A 76 -9.98 -4.67 2.12
CA ILE A 76 -8.79 -3.84 2.31
C ILE A 76 -7.51 -4.66 2.06
N LEU A 77 -7.42 -5.85 2.66
CA LEU A 77 -6.26 -6.73 2.51
C LEU A 77 -6.16 -7.27 1.08
N ILE A 78 -7.29 -7.71 0.52
CA ILE A 78 -7.36 -8.21 -0.86
C ILE A 78 -6.92 -7.11 -1.84
N SER A 79 -7.39 -5.87 -1.66
CA SER A 79 -7.02 -4.75 -2.52
C SER A 79 -5.54 -4.43 -2.41
N THR A 80 -4.97 -4.44 -1.20
CA THR A 80 -3.54 -4.19 -0.98
C THR A 80 -2.67 -5.24 -1.66
N MET A 81 -3.02 -6.52 -1.52
CA MET A 81 -2.32 -7.62 -2.18
C MET A 81 -2.49 -7.59 -3.70
N THR A 82 -3.69 -7.26 -4.19
CA THR A 82 -3.97 -7.12 -5.63
C THR A 82 -3.14 -6.00 -6.23
N LEU A 83 -3.10 -4.83 -5.60
CA LEU A 83 -2.28 -3.69 -6.05
C LEU A 83 -0.79 -4.04 -6.07
N SER A 84 -0.32 -4.73 -5.03
CA SER A 84 1.06 -5.24 -4.94
C SER A 84 1.39 -6.21 -6.08
N LEU A 85 0.51 -7.16 -6.37
CA LEU A 85 0.68 -8.11 -7.48
C LEU A 85 0.68 -7.40 -8.83
N VAL A 86 -0.27 -6.51 -9.07
CA VAL A 86 -0.37 -5.73 -10.31
C VAL A 86 0.90 -4.91 -10.54
N ALA A 87 1.44 -4.27 -9.49
CA ALA A 87 2.71 -3.56 -9.58
C ALA A 87 3.87 -4.49 -10.01
N HIS A 88 3.97 -5.70 -9.44
CA HIS A 88 4.97 -6.69 -9.87
C HIS A 88 4.80 -7.11 -11.33
N LEU A 89 3.56 -7.32 -11.78
CA LEU A 89 3.29 -7.69 -13.17
C LEU A 89 3.70 -6.55 -14.12
N ILE A 90 3.33 -5.30 -13.80
CA ILE A 90 3.73 -4.12 -14.59
C ILE A 90 5.25 -4.01 -14.64
N VAL A 91 5.93 -4.11 -13.51
CA VAL A 91 7.39 -3.96 -13.47
C VAL A 91 8.09 -5.06 -14.24
N ARG A 92 7.63 -6.31 -14.08
CA ARG A 92 8.22 -7.48 -14.76
C ARG A 92 8.01 -7.45 -16.27
N TYR A 93 6.80 -7.15 -16.73
CA TYR A 93 6.43 -7.31 -18.15
C TYR A 93 6.51 -6.01 -18.96
N LEU A 94 6.51 -4.85 -18.33
CA LEU A 94 6.52 -3.56 -19.03
C LEU A 94 7.76 -2.74 -18.68
N VAL A 95 8.05 -2.51 -17.40
CA VAL A 95 9.13 -1.58 -17.00
C VAL A 95 10.52 -2.17 -17.23
N VAL A 96 10.81 -3.38 -16.74
CA VAL A 96 12.13 -4.00 -16.92
C VAL A 96 12.49 -4.20 -18.40
N PRO A 97 11.59 -4.66 -19.29
CA PRO A 97 11.87 -4.70 -20.72
C PRO A 97 12.10 -3.32 -21.34
N ALA A 98 11.38 -2.29 -20.90
CA ALA A 98 11.56 -0.92 -21.40
C ALA A 98 12.90 -0.30 -20.98
N LEU A 99 13.40 -0.62 -19.77
CA LEU A 99 14.70 -0.15 -19.28
C LEU A 99 15.92 -0.76 -20.00
N ARG A 100 15.74 -1.90 -20.66
CA ARG A 100 16.79 -2.60 -21.41
C ARG A 100 16.91 -2.17 -22.87
N LYS A 101 15.96 -1.37 -23.36
CA LYS A 101 15.96 -0.80 -24.70
C LYS A 101 16.63 0.56 -24.69
#